data_AF-A0A428W4S6-F1
#
_entry.id   AF-A0A428W4S6-F1
#
_cell.length_a   1.000
_cell.length_b   1.000
_cell.length_c   1.000
_cell.angle_alpha   90.00
_cell.angle_beta   90.00
_cell.angle_gamma   90.00
#
_symmetry.space_group_name_H-M   'P 1'
#
loop_
_entity.id
_entity.type
_entity.pdbx_description
1 polymer ?
#
loop_
_entity_poly.entity_id
_entity_poly.type
_entity_poly.pdbx_seq_one_letter_code
_entity_poly.pdbx_strand_id
1 'polypeptide(L)'
;MTAYKHWADALTLRREITDAAGQIGDLQMSLYSAVYTDRDVPYQEPTYYAEITEPTVGLLRFMGSIARRLGTKGPGGKALFHLDQGMGGGKSHALVGLYHLANTPEAFLAAELGGLVRTEAEQSGNNLDLSGARVVVLSADNMTPGATSPEFGPATNLYERFLWSLFKGDKPRYNQHLAEGPNKAALARALEAVGGPVLILLDELMDYAMLLSDKQHIASMPGEKAFLNNLMDAVDEVAQVAFVVVMIRSDLDERGYTVEAEDFRSYVATRLERNGITVAVTEAQDFSAIIRRRLFDRATDLPIQLLAAQWRAGADSAWQEQVFGRLGASRNLAGFSDRLATSYPFSPDLMALVREDWSRHAGFQRVRSTVEIFAATAYHWIREHTAGHWAPELVGVGDLPLPVVVEQILS
;
A
#
# COMPACT_ATOMS: atom_id res chain seq x y z
N MET A 1 -0.85 1.01 -43.96
CA MET A 1 -0.93 1.06 -42.49
C MET A 1 0.21 0.24 -41.94
N THR A 2 1.04 0.80 -41.07
CA THR A 2 2.10 0.04 -40.40
C THR A 2 1.41 -0.92 -39.43
N ALA A 3 1.46 -2.22 -39.70
CA ALA A 3 0.86 -3.20 -38.79
C ALA A 3 1.61 -3.16 -37.45
N TYR A 4 0.88 -2.97 -36.36
CA TYR A 4 1.41 -3.05 -35.01
C TYR A 4 0.73 -4.21 -34.28
N LYS A 5 1.42 -4.78 -33.30
CA LYS A 5 0.93 -5.92 -32.52
C LYS A 5 -0.25 -5.48 -31.65
N HIS A 6 -1.34 -6.26 -31.64
CA HIS A 6 -2.49 -5.97 -30.78
C HIS A 6 -2.08 -6.10 -29.30
N TRP A 7 -2.68 -5.29 -28.41
CA TRP A 7 -2.27 -5.29 -27.00
C TRP A 7 -2.48 -6.63 -26.32
N ALA A 8 -3.52 -7.37 -26.72
CA ALA A 8 -3.81 -8.71 -26.21
C ALA A 8 -2.73 -9.74 -26.57
N ASP A 9 -1.95 -9.50 -27.62
CA ASP A 9 -0.79 -10.32 -27.96
C ASP A 9 0.50 -9.78 -27.33
N ALA A 10 0.59 -8.45 -27.15
CA ALA A 10 1.79 -7.75 -26.69
C ALA A 10 1.96 -7.80 -25.17
N LEU A 11 0.86 -7.85 -24.42
CA LEU A 11 0.84 -7.90 -22.97
C LEU A 11 0.42 -9.29 -22.51
N THR A 12 1.15 -9.84 -21.54
CA THR A 12 0.79 -11.11 -20.90
C THR A 12 0.09 -10.81 -19.58
N LEU A 13 -1.13 -11.32 -19.40
CA LEU A 13 -1.80 -11.24 -18.09
C LEU A 13 -1.04 -12.09 -17.08
N ARG A 14 -0.95 -11.59 -15.86
CA ARG A 14 -0.37 -12.36 -14.76
C ARG A 14 -1.16 -13.64 -14.49
N ARG A 15 -0.45 -14.66 -14.04
CA ARG A 15 -1.01 -16.00 -13.80
C ARG A 15 -2.16 -15.99 -12.79
N GLU A 16 -2.06 -15.19 -11.73
CA GLU A 16 -3.14 -15.06 -10.75
C GLU A 16 -4.46 -14.59 -11.34
N ILE A 17 -4.44 -13.83 -12.46
CA ILE A 17 -5.65 -13.38 -13.15
C ILE A 17 -6.15 -14.45 -14.09
N THR A 18 -5.26 -15.11 -14.84
CA THR A 18 -5.67 -16.14 -15.79
C THR A 18 -6.21 -17.38 -15.08
N ASP A 19 -5.56 -17.81 -13.99
CA ASP A 19 -5.90 -19.00 -13.24
C ASP A 19 -7.24 -18.83 -12.50
N ALA A 20 -7.59 -17.60 -12.12
CA ALA A 20 -8.87 -17.24 -11.51
C ALA A 20 -9.89 -16.66 -12.52
N ALA A 21 -9.68 -16.88 -13.81
CA ALA A 21 -10.60 -16.50 -14.89
C ALA A 21 -11.04 -15.01 -14.87
N GLY A 22 -10.10 -14.10 -14.58
CA GLY A 22 -10.34 -12.66 -14.52
C GLY A 22 -10.71 -12.14 -13.13
N GLN A 23 -10.98 -13.03 -12.17
CA GLN A 23 -11.14 -12.66 -10.76
C GLN A 23 -9.76 -12.53 -10.10
N ILE A 24 -9.61 -11.64 -9.13
CA ILE A 24 -8.40 -11.58 -8.31
C ILE A 24 -8.81 -11.65 -6.84
N GLY A 25 -8.76 -12.85 -6.26
CA GLY A 25 -9.12 -13.06 -4.85
C GLY A 25 -8.16 -12.36 -3.87
N ASP A 26 -6.86 -12.36 -4.18
CA ASP A 26 -5.80 -11.87 -3.28
C ASP A 26 -5.37 -10.43 -3.57
N LEU A 27 -6.34 -9.53 -3.74
CA LEU A 27 -6.06 -8.08 -3.83
C LEU A 27 -5.92 -7.41 -2.46
N GLN A 28 -6.52 -7.97 -1.40
CA GLN A 28 -6.21 -7.48 -0.06
C GLN A 28 -4.85 -8.00 0.35
N MET A 29 -3.91 -7.07 0.51
CA MET A 29 -2.78 -7.35 1.38
C MET A 29 -3.20 -7.17 2.83
N SER A 30 -2.86 -8.15 3.65
CA SER A 30 -2.98 -8.11 5.10
C SER A 30 -1.59 -8.26 5.68
N LEU A 31 -1.15 -7.28 6.48
CA LEU A 31 0.13 -7.40 7.18
C LEU A 31 0.13 -8.61 8.12
N TYR A 32 -1.01 -8.89 8.77
CA TYR A 32 -1.15 -10.08 9.61
C TYR A 32 -0.90 -11.37 8.81
N SER A 33 -1.52 -11.50 7.64
CA SER A 33 -1.32 -12.67 6.78
C SER A 33 0.12 -12.78 6.27
N ALA A 34 0.78 -11.66 6.00
CA ALA A 34 2.19 -11.66 5.58
C ALA A 34 3.16 -12.14 6.67
N VAL A 35 2.79 -12.05 7.95
CA VAL A 35 3.74 -12.20 9.06
C VAL A 35 3.41 -13.37 9.99
N TYR A 36 2.13 -13.63 10.23
CA TYR A 36 1.67 -14.53 11.29
C TYR A 36 0.93 -15.77 10.79
N THR A 37 0.59 -15.86 9.50
CA THR A 37 -0.15 -17.02 8.99
C THR A 37 0.75 -17.98 8.24
N ASP A 38 0.50 -19.28 8.43
CA ASP A 38 1.12 -20.37 7.66
C ASP A 38 0.40 -20.64 6.31
N ARG A 39 -0.60 -19.82 5.97
CA ARG A 39 -1.30 -19.91 4.68
C ARG A 39 -0.34 -19.47 3.58
N ASP A 40 -0.44 -20.12 2.43
CA ASP A 40 0.27 -19.67 1.23
C ASP A 40 -0.31 -18.32 0.78
N VAL A 41 0.49 -17.28 0.94
CA VAL A 41 0.13 -15.90 0.64
C VAL A 41 1.26 -15.33 -0.22
N PRO A 42 1.09 -15.20 -1.54
CA PRO A 42 2.21 -14.93 -2.46
C PRO A 42 3.06 -13.70 -2.12
N TYR A 43 2.45 -12.66 -1.53
CA TYR A 43 3.16 -11.44 -1.13
C TYR A 43 4.01 -11.58 0.15
N GLN A 44 4.04 -12.75 0.79
CA GLN A 44 5.08 -13.11 1.77
C GLN A 44 6.46 -13.21 1.12
N GLU A 45 6.53 -13.49 -0.19
CA GLU A 45 7.79 -13.52 -0.92
C GLU A 45 8.18 -12.10 -1.38
N PRO A 46 9.37 -11.59 -0.98
CA PRO A 46 9.77 -10.22 -1.28
C PRO A 46 9.93 -9.96 -2.78
N THR A 47 10.31 -10.97 -3.55
CA THR A 47 10.45 -10.88 -5.02
C THR A 47 9.08 -10.69 -5.67
N TYR A 48 8.09 -11.53 -5.33
CA TYR A 48 6.74 -11.39 -5.87
C TYR A 48 6.12 -10.05 -5.45
N TYR A 49 6.26 -9.66 -4.18
CA TYR A 49 5.83 -8.34 -3.72
C TYR A 49 6.43 -7.21 -4.58
N ALA A 50 7.74 -7.22 -4.83
CA ALA A 50 8.40 -6.21 -5.65
C ALA A 50 7.94 -6.23 -7.13
N GLU A 51 7.61 -7.41 -7.66
CA GLU A 51 7.11 -7.56 -9.03
C GLU A 51 5.73 -6.93 -9.22
N ILE A 52 4.82 -7.08 -8.27
CA ILE A 52 3.44 -6.57 -8.37
C ILE A 52 3.30 -5.11 -7.90
N THR A 53 4.34 -4.57 -7.25
CA THR A 53 4.34 -3.21 -6.71
C THR A 53 4.89 -2.23 -7.73
N GLU A 54 4.12 -1.18 -8.01
CA GLU A 54 4.58 -0.06 -8.82
C GLU A 54 5.45 0.88 -7.98
N PRO A 55 6.68 1.22 -8.41
CA PRO A 55 7.59 2.11 -7.68
C PRO A 55 7.16 3.58 -7.83
N THR A 56 6.02 3.94 -7.24
CA THR A 56 5.53 5.32 -7.24
C THR A 56 6.49 6.24 -6.52
N VAL A 57 6.52 7.52 -6.91
CA VAL A 57 7.40 8.51 -6.25
C VAL A 57 7.10 8.62 -4.76
N GLY A 58 5.81 8.58 -4.38
CA GLY A 58 5.36 8.62 -2.98
C GLY A 58 5.87 7.41 -2.18
N LEU A 59 5.68 6.19 -2.71
CA LEU A 59 6.14 4.97 -2.07
C LEU A 59 7.66 4.93 -1.92
N LEU A 60 8.41 5.27 -2.97
CA LEU A 60 9.87 5.29 -2.95
C LEU A 60 10.40 6.26 -1.90
N ARG A 61 9.91 7.51 -1.87
CA ARG A 61 10.30 8.51 -0.87
C ARG A 61 9.99 8.05 0.55
N PHE A 62 8.80 7.47 0.74
CA PHE A 62 8.38 6.95 2.04
C PHE A 62 9.29 5.83 2.54
N MET A 63 9.45 4.76 1.74
CA MET A 63 10.30 3.63 2.09
C MET A 63 11.77 4.04 2.21
N GLY A 64 12.25 4.91 1.34
CA GLY A 64 13.62 5.44 1.39
C GLY A 64 13.89 6.28 2.65
N SER A 65 12.90 7.06 3.12
CA SER A 65 12.99 7.79 4.40
C SER A 65 13.13 6.83 5.58
N ILE A 66 12.30 5.78 5.64
CA ILE A 66 12.38 4.76 6.70
C ILE A 66 13.69 3.98 6.62
N ALA A 67 14.10 3.53 5.43
CA ALA A 67 15.36 2.85 5.21
C ALA A 67 16.53 3.69 5.74
N ARG A 68 16.54 4.99 5.44
CA ARG A 68 17.58 5.93 5.92
C ARG A 68 17.54 6.09 7.44
N ARG A 69 16.35 6.21 8.05
CA ARG A 69 16.19 6.29 9.51
C ARG A 69 16.75 5.05 10.20
N LEU A 70 16.45 3.87 9.68
CA LEU A 70 16.86 2.59 10.26
C LEU A 70 18.36 2.31 10.00
N GLY A 71 18.84 2.58 8.79
CA GLY A 71 20.13 2.09 8.32
C GLY A 71 21.29 3.08 8.39
N THR A 72 21.10 4.27 8.98
CA THR A 72 22.18 5.24 9.18
C THR A 72 22.39 5.54 10.67
N LYS A 73 23.67 5.59 11.10
CA LYS A 73 24.04 5.94 12.47
C LYS A 73 24.09 7.46 12.61
N GLY A 74 23.03 8.07 13.14
CA GLY A 74 22.90 9.52 13.33
C GLY A 74 21.43 9.97 13.35
N PRO A 75 21.15 11.29 13.36
CA PRO A 75 19.78 11.79 13.25
C PRO A 75 19.23 11.51 11.83
N GLY A 76 18.73 10.30 11.61
CA GLY A 76 18.22 9.79 10.33
C GLY A 76 16.84 10.33 9.93
N GLY A 77 16.58 11.61 10.20
CA GLY A 77 15.27 12.23 9.98
C GLY A 77 14.21 11.80 11.01
N LYS A 78 12.94 11.95 10.62
CA LYS A 78 11.78 11.65 11.47
C LYS A 78 11.67 10.15 11.77
N ALA A 79 11.29 9.80 13.00
CA ALA A 79 11.06 8.42 13.40
C ALA A 79 9.61 8.00 13.20
N LEU A 80 8.66 8.94 13.30
CA LEU A 80 7.24 8.65 13.35
C LEU A 80 6.55 8.97 12.02
N PHE A 81 5.76 8.01 11.52
CA PHE A 81 5.03 8.11 10.26
C PHE A 81 3.57 7.70 10.45
N HIS A 82 2.68 8.45 9.81
CA HIS A 82 1.24 8.23 9.88
C HIS A 82 0.66 8.03 8.48
N LEU A 83 0.01 6.89 8.28
CA LEU A 83 -0.71 6.56 7.05
C LEU A 83 -2.21 6.78 7.27
N ASP A 84 -2.70 7.96 6.91
CA ASP A 84 -4.08 8.43 7.17
C ASP A 84 -4.95 8.49 5.90
N GLN A 85 -4.61 7.71 4.87
CA GLN A 85 -5.40 7.65 3.64
C GLN A 85 -6.68 6.81 3.84
N GLY A 86 -7.69 7.05 3.00
CA GLY A 86 -8.91 6.22 2.97
C GLY A 86 -8.67 4.75 2.59
N MET A 87 -9.75 3.98 2.54
CA MET A 87 -9.69 2.57 2.12
C MET A 87 -9.10 2.42 0.71
N GLY A 88 -8.30 1.37 0.51
CA GLY A 88 -7.68 1.08 -0.79
C GLY A 88 -6.51 2.00 -1.18
N GLY A 89 -5.98 2.82 -0.28
CA GLY A 89 -4.80 3.68 -0.51
C GLY A 89 -3.43 2.98 -0.43
N GLY A 90 -3.38 1.65 -0.37
CA GLY A 90 -2.12 0.90 -0.33
C GLY A 90 -1.38 0.93 1.02
N LYS A 91 -2.07 1.19 2.14
CA LYS A 91 -1.47 1.27 3.48
C LYS A 91 -0.84 -0.06 3.93
N SER A 92 -1.64 -1.12 4.04
CA SER A 92 -1.14 -2.45 4.39
C SER A 92 -0.15 -2.99 3.35
N HIS A 93 -0.34 -2.66 2.06
CA HIS A 93 0.64 -2.95 0.99
C HIS A 93 2.00 -2.33 1.31
N ALA A 94 2.05 -1.04 1.66
CA ALA A 94 3.29 -0.38 2.05
C ALA A 94 3.91 -1.00 3.32
N LEU A 95 3.09 -1.37 4.31
CA LEU A 95 3.59 -2.03 5.53
C LEU A 95 4.23 -3.39 5.22
N VAL A 96 3.67 -4.19 4.31
CA VAL A 96 4.28 -5.44 3.84
C VAL A 96 5.63 -5.17 3.18
N GLY A 97 5.74 -4.13 2.34
CA GLY A 97 7.01 -3.71 1.76
C GLY A 97 8.06 -3.29 2.81
N LEU A 98 7.64 -2.56 3.84
CA LEU A 98 8.52 -2.18 4.95
C LEU A 98 8.93 -3.38 5.81
N TYR A 99 8.04 -4.35 6.00
CA TYR A 99 8.37 -5.63 6.62
C TYR A 99 9.47 -6.33 5.83
N HIS A 100 9.33 -6.47 4.51
CA HIS A 100 10.38 -7.07 3.66
C HIS A 100 11.69 -6.30 3.70
N LEU A 101 11.63 -4.97 3.65
CA LEU A 101 12.78 -4.08 3.73
C LEU A 101 13.61 -4.30 5.00
N ALA A 102 12.96 -4.53 6.15
CA ALA A 102 13.66 -4.66 7.44
C ALA A 102 13.88 -6.13 7.88
N ASN A 103 12.98 -7.05 7.54
CA ASN A 103 13.06 -8.45 7.96
C ASN A 103 13.94 -9.30 7.02
N THR A 104 13.87 -9.04 5.71
CA THR A 104 14.64 -9.74 4.67
C THR A 104 15.32 -8.74 3.73
N PRO A 105 16.16 -7.82 4.26
CA PRO A 105 16.73 -6.70 3.49
C PRO A 105 17.53 -7.17 2.27
N GLU A 106 18.26 -8.27 2.36
CA GLU A 106 19.07 -8.78 1.26
C GLU A 106 18.20 -9.16 0.05
N ALA A 107 17.17 -9.99 0.28
CA ALA A 107 16.25 -10.44 -0.77
C ALA A 107 15.44 -9.28 -1.36
N PHE A 108 14.91 -8.39 -0.49
CA PHE A 108 14.12 -7.25 -0.95
C PHE A 108 14.96 -6.25 -1.76
N LEU A 109 16.15 -5.89 -1.29
CA LEU A 109 17.00 -4.91 -1.95
C LEU A 109 17.69 -5.44 -3.21
N ALA A 110 17.69 -6.76 -3.43
CA ALA A 110 18.13 -7.37 -4.69
C ALA A 110 17.07 -7.25 -5.81
N ALA A 111 15.79 -7.10 -5.45
CA ALA A 111 14.72 -6.84 -6.40
C ALA A 111 14.73 -5.37 -6.86
N GLU A 112 14.16 -5.08 -8.03
CA GLU A 112 14.17 -3.72 -8.60
C GLU A 112 13.61 -2.67 -7.64
N LEU A 113 12.44 -2.92 -7.06
CA LEU A 113 11.81 -1.97 -6.14
C LEU A 113 12.75 -1.65 -4.97
N GLY A 114 13.36 -2.68 -4.37
CA GLY A 114 14.29 -2.49 -3.27
C GLY A 114 15.58 -1.78 -3.70
N GLY A 115 16.07 -2.02 -4.92
CA GLY A 115 17.19 -1.27 -5.50
C GLY A 115 16.88 0.23 -5.68
N LEU A 116 15.66 0.56 -6.11
CA LEU A 116 15.19 1.95 -6.20
C LEU A 116 15.04 2.59 -4.81
N VAL A 117 14.49 1.85 -3.83
CA VAL A 117 14.40 2.30 -2.43
C VAL A 117 15.78 2.55 -1.84
N ARG A 118 16.77 1.69 -2.12
CA ARG A 118 18.17 1.90 -1.70
C ARG A 118 18.72 3.18 -2.31
N THR A 119 18.54 3.38 -3.61
CA THR A 119 19.00 4.58 -4.30
C THR A 119 18.41 5.84 -3.68
N GLU A 120 17.11 5.85 -3.38
CA GLU A 120 16.45 6.94 -2.67
C GLU A 120 17.05 7.16 -1.27
N ALA A 121 17.25 6.08 -0.50
CA ALA A 121 17.81 6.12 0.86
C ALA A 121 19.28 6.58 0.92
N GLU A 122 20.05 6.36 -0.14
CA GLU A 122 21.48 6.69 -0.19
C GLU A 122 21.76 8.06 -0.84
N GLN A 123 20.74 8.80 -1.29
CA GLN A 123 20.91 10.16 -1.85
C GLN A 123 21.68 11.14 -0.94
N SER A 124 21.70 10.90 0.37
CA SER A 124 22.45 11.70 1.34
C SER A 124 23.92 11.29 1.48
N GLY A 125 24.40 10.31 0.70
CA GLY A 125 25.79 9.84 0.68
C GLY A 125 26.18 8.82 1.77
N ASN A 126 25.20 8.32 2.55
CA ASN A 126 25.44 7.30 3.57
C ASN A 126 25.07 5.92 3.02
N ASN A 127 25.94 4.93 3.21
CA ASN A 127 25.62 3.54 2.86
C ASN A 127 24.52 3.01 3.78
N LEU A 128 23.56 2.32 3.18
CA LEU A 128 22.44 1.73 3.89
C LEU A 128 22.85 0.40 4.57
N ASP A 129 22.75 0.31 5.89
CA ASP A 129 22.93 -0.94 6.64
C ASP A 129 21.68 -1.29 7.46
N LEU A 130 20.88 -2.20 6.93
CA LEU A 130 19.67 -2.73 7.60
C LEU A 130 19.91 -4.08 8.27
N SER A 131 21.17 -4.52 8.39
CA SER A 131 21.50 -5.83 8.96
C SER A 131 21.05 -5.94 10.41
N GLY A 132 20.45 -7.07 10.76
CA GLY A 132 19.98 -7.34 12.12
C GLY A 132 18.78 -6.50 12.59
N ALA A 133 18.10 -5.79 11.69
CA ALA A 133 16.92 -5.00 12.04
C ALA A 133 15.84 -5.87 12.73
N ARG A 134 15.24 -5.32 13.78
CA ARG A 134 14.11 -5.91 14.50
C ARG A 134 12.83 -5.31 13.96
N VAL A 135 11.91 -6.16 13.49
CA VAL A 135 10.57 -5.72 13.11
C VAL A 135 9.59 -6.10 14.21
N VAL A 136 8.86 -5.11 14.72
CA VAL A 136 7.74 -5.26 15.63
C VAL A 136 6.47 -5.03 14.84
N VAL A 137 5.66 -6.08 14.69
CA VAL A 137 4.38 -6.00 13.97
C VAL A 137 3.25 -6.06 14.98
N LEU A 138 2.35 -5.09 14.92
CA LEU A 138 1.15 -5.00 15.71
C LEU A 138 -0.03 -4.86 14.74
N SER A 139 -0.57 -5.98 14.27
CA SER A 139 -1.77 -6.03 13.45
C SER A 139 -3.02 -5.93 14.33
N ALA A 140 -3.48 -4.71 14.58
CA ALA A 140 -4.47 -4.42 15.61
C ALA A 140 -5.89 -4.92 15.24
N ASP A 141 -6.15 -5.12 13.95
CA ASP A 141 -7.33 -5.80 13.39
C ASP A 141 -7.45 -7.28 13.81
N ASN A 142 -6.36 -7.89 14.29
CA ASN A 142 -6.30 -9.27 14.76
C ASN A 142 -6.00 -9.37 16.27
N MET A 143 -6.26 -8.30 17.03
CA MET A 143 -6.06 -8.26 18.48
C MET A 143 -7.37 -8.06 19.23
N THR A 144 -7.50 -8.70 20.40
CA THR A 144 -8.61 -8.46 21.31
C THR A 144 -8.10 -7.91 22.64
N PRO A 145 -8.59 -6.75 23.14
CA PRO A 145 -8.15 -6.20 24.41
C PRO A 145 -8.32 -7.19 25.57
N GLY A 146 -7.30 -7.35 26.41
CA GLY A 146 -7.34 -8.24 27.56
C GLY A 146 -7.19 -9.74 27.25
N ALA A 147 -7.19 -10.15 25.98
CA ALA A 147 -7.03 -11.54 25.58
C ALA A 147 -5.60 -11.84 25.09
N THR A 148 -5.14 -13.07 25.36
CA THR A 148 -3.90 -13.61 24.77
C THR A 148 -4.15 -14.18 23.38
N SER A 149 -3.08 -14.36 22.61
CA SER A 149 -3.12 -15.03 21.31
C SER A 149 -1.84 -15.86 21.08
N PRO A 150 -1.82 -16.82 20.16
CA PRO A 150 -0.62 -17.60 19.84
C PRO A 150 0.58 -16.72 19.44
N GLU A 151 0.33 -15.65 18.70
CA GLU A 151 1.34 -14.75 18.13
C GLU A 151 1.98 -13.87 19.22
N PHE A 152 1.21 -13.52 20.26
CA PHE A 152 1.62 -12.60 21.33
C PHE A 152 1.81 -13.25 22.70
N GLY A 153 1.70 -14.58 22.79
CA GLY A 153 1.97 -15.33 24.02
C GLY A 153 1.16 -14.80 25.22
N PRO A 154 1.82 -14.41 26.34
CA PRO A 154 1.12 -13.95 27.53
C PRO A 154 0.57 -12.52 27.45
N ALA A 155 0.85 -11.79 26.37
CA ALA A 155 0.51 -10.37 26.27
C ALA A 155 -0.98 -10.12 26.01
N THR A 156 -1.53 -9.10 26.67
CA THR A 156 -2.98 -8.81 26.68
C THR A 156 -3.35 -7.38 26.24
N ASN A 157 -2.39 -6.46 26.18
CA ASN A 157 -2.56 -5.06 25.74
C ASN A 157 -1.44 -4.64 24.77
N LEU A 158 -1.50 -3.44 24.17
CA LEU A 158 -0.52 -3.04 23.14
C LEU A 158 0.91 -2.95 23.68
N TYR A 159 1.10 -2.51 24.92
CA TYR A 159 2.41 -2.42 25.55
C TYR A 159 3.07 -3.80 25.71
N GLU A 160 2.32 -4.76 26.24
CA GLU A 160 2.79 -6.13 26.40
C GLU A 160 3.07 -6.78 25.03
N ARG A 161 2.19 -6.58 24.04
CA ARG A 161 2.36 -7.12 22.69
C ARG A 161 3.59 -6.52 21.98
N PHE A 162 3.81 -5.22 22.17
CA PHE A 162 5.02 -4.54 21.73
C PHE A 162 6.27 -5.17 22.33
N LEU A 163 6.35 -5.34 23.65
CA LEU A 163 7.54 -5.94 24.29
C LEU A 163 7.74 -7.40 23.86
N TRP A 164 6.67 -8.18 23.78
CA TRP A 164 6.74 -9.58 23.37
C TRP A 164 7.32 -9.72 21.96
N SER A 165 6.83 -8.89 21.02
CA SER A 165 7.33 -8.83 19.65
C SER A 165 8.76 -8.27 19.58
N LEU A 166 9.04 -7.18 20.31
CA LEU A 166 10.35 -6.52 20.40
C LEU A 166 11.43 -7.51 20.83
N PHE A 167 11.12 -8.44 21.73
CA PHE A 167 12.05 -9.46 22.20
C PHE A 167 11.86 -10.85 21.57
N LYS A 168 11.05 -10.98 20.51
CA LYS A 168 10.80 -12.26 19.80
C LYS A 168 10.38 -13.39 20.76
N GLY A 169 9.54 -13.08 21.74
CA GLY A 169 9.05 -14.05 22.73
C GLY A 169 10.06 -14.49 23.79
N ASP A 170 11.22 -13.83 23.90
CA ASP A 170 12.17 -14.04 25.00
C ASP A 170 11.53 -13.60 26.34
N LYS A 171 10.98 -14.58 27.07
CA LYS A 171 10.22 -14.37 28.29
C LYS A 171 11.04 -13.70 29.42
N PRO A 172 12.31 -14.07 29.68
CA PRO A 172 13.15 -13.33 30.62
C PRO A 172 13.30 -11.84 30.28
N ARG A 173 13.65 -11.48 29.04
CA ARG A 173 13.81 -10.08 28.62
C ARG A 173 12.48 -9.33 28.64
N TYR A 174 11.41 -9.98 28.18
CA TYR A 174 10.04 -9.47 28.26
C TYR A 174 9.66 -9.11 29.70
N ASN A 175 9.79 -10.05 30.65
CA ASN A 175 9.42 -9.84 32.05
C ASN A 175 10.25 -8.73 32.72
N GLN A 176 11.55 -8.64 32.39
CA GLN A 176 12.43 -7.59 32.89
C GLN A 176 11.89 -6.20 32.52
N HIS A 177 11.61 -5.97 31.24
CA HIS A 177 11.13 -4.67 30.77
C HIS A 177 9.67 -4.42 31.09
N LEU A 178 8.84 -5.46 31.17
CA LEU A 178 7.45 -5.35 31.63
C LEU A 178 7.35 -4.77 33.03
N ALA A 179 8.26 -5.16 33.93
CA ALA A 179 8.30 -4.66 35.31
C ALA A 179 8.65 -3.17 35.42
N GLU A 180 9.21 -2.55 34.38
CA GLU A 180 9.53 -1.11 34.34
C GLU A 180 8.30 -0.23 34.00
N GLY A 181 7.27 -0.83 33.40
CA GLY A 181 6.05 -0.16 32.96
C GLY A 181 6.20 0.69 31.67
N PRO A 182 5.09 1.19 31.12
CA PRO A 182 5.05 1.81 29.79
C PRO A 182 5.44 3.31 29.79
N ASN A 183 6.39 3.73 30.63
CA ASN A 183 6.86 5.12 30.63
C ASN A 183 7.92 5.35 29.53
N LYS A 184 8.08 6.61 29.09
CA LYS A 184 9.01 6.98 28.02
C LYS A 184 10.44 6.42 28.20
N ALA A 185 11.00 6.56 29.41
CA ALA A 185 12.37 6.14 29.68
C ALA A 185 12.52 4.60 29.66
N ALA A 186 11.52 3.86 30.13
CA ALA A 186 11.50 2.40 30.05
C ALA A 186 11.39 1.90 28.59
N LEU A 187 10.54 2.53 27.79
CA LEU A 187 10.41 2.20 26.36
C LEU A 187 11.69 2.49 25.58
N ALA A 188 12.35 3.63 25.86
CA ALA A 188 13.65 3.94 25.27
C ALA A 188 14.70 2.87 25.61
N ARG A 189 14.82 2.48 26.89
CA ARG A 189 15.73 1.39 27.31
C ARG A 189 15.40 0.06 26.65
N ALA A 190 14.12 -0.28 26.49
CA ALA A 190 13.71 -1.51 25.82
C ALA A 190 14.12 -1.52 24.34
N LEU A 191 13.94 -0.40 23.63
CA LEU A 191 14.39 -0.22 22.25
C LEU A 191 15.91 -0.30 22.13
N GLU A 192 16.65 0.38 23.00
CA GLU A 192 18.12 0.35 23.04
C GLU A 192 18.66 -1.06 23.35
N ALA A 193 17.96 -1.83 24.18
CA ALA A 193 18.35 -3.21 24.55
C ALA A 193 18.31 -4.20 23.38
N VAL A 194 17.69 -3.83 22.24
CA VAL A 194 17.77 -4.59 20.99
C VAL A 194 19.18 -4.52 20.39
N GLY A 195 19.88 -3.39 20.55
CA GLY A 195 21.25 -3.20 20.06
C GLY A 195 21.36 -3.03 18.54
N GLY A 196 20.29 -2.66 17.85
CA GLY A 196 20.24 -2.49 16.39
C GLY A 196 18.97 -1.77 15.93
N PRO A 197 18.75 -1.66 14.60
CA PRO A 197 17.59 -0.96 14.06
C PRO A 197 16.28 -1.59 14.52
N VAL A 198 15.25 -0.79 14.79
CA VAL A 198 13.92 -1.26 15.15
C VAL A 198 12.87 -0.59 14.27
N LEU A 199 12.15 -1.38 13.48
CA LEU A 199 10.96 -0.95 12.76
C LEU A 199 9.73 -1.41 13.53
N ILE A 200 8.84 -0.48 13.87
CA ILE A 200 7.56 -0.77 14.51
C ILE A 200 6.46 -0.47 13.49
N LEU A 201 5.61 -1.45 13.23
CA LEU A 201 4.47 -1.36 12.33
C LEU A 201 3.19 -1.62 13.12
N LEU A 202 2.31 -0.62 13.22
CA LEU A 202 1.01 -0.73 13.86
C LEU A 202 -0.07 -0.56 12.80
N ASP A 203 -0.65 -1.68 12.37
CA ASP A 203 -1.65 -1.73 11.31
C ASP A 203 -3.06 -1.69 11.89
N GLU A 204 -3.98 -0.99 11.20
CA GLU A 204 -5.40 -0.90 11.52
C GLU A 204 -5.74 -0.62 13.00
N LEU A 205 -5.07 0.37 13.62
CA LEU A 205 -5.24 0.69 15.04
C LEU A 205 -6.71 0.98 15.43
N MET A 206 -7.50 1.47 14.48
CA MET A 206 -8.90 1.82 14.75
C MET A 206 -9.80 0.61 14.98
N ASP A 207 -9.48 -0.57 14.44
CA ASP A 207 -10.23 -1.80 14.75
C ASP A 207 -10.07 -2.18 16.23
N TYR A 208 -8.86 -2.05 16.77
CA TYR A 208 -8.62 -2.28 18.20
C TYR A 208 -9.24 -1.19 19.08
N ALA A 209 -9.23 0.07 18.64
CA ALA A 209 -9.89 1.17 19.34
C ALA A 209 -11.42 0.97 19.44
N MET A 210 -12.04 0.41 18.40
CA MET A 210 -13.45 0.03 18.41
C MET A 210 -13.74 -1.05 19.46
N LEU A 211 -12.89 -2.09 19.56
CA LEU A 211 -13.03 -3.10 20.62
C LEU A 211 -12.81 -2.52 22.02
N LEU A 212 -11.86 -1.60 22.18
CA LEU A 212 -11.63 -0.90 23.44
C LEU A 212 -12.83 -0.04 23.87
N SER A 213 -13.68 0.41 22.95
CA SER A 213 -14.87 1.19 23.29
C SER A 213 -16.00 0.37 23.94
N ASP A 214 -15.91 -0.96 23.93
CA ASP A 214 -16.84 -1.82 24.67
C ASP A 214 -16.73 -1.57 26.18
N LYS A 215 -17.85 -1.63 26.89
CA LYS A 215 -17.92 -1.44 28.35
C LYS A 215 -17.00 -2.36 29.13
N GLN A 216 -16.70 -3.55 28.62
CA GLN A 216 -15.78 -4.50 29.23
C GLN A 216 -14.32 -4.03 29.20
N HIS A 217 -13.95 -3.21 28.22
CA HIS A 217 -12.56 -2.82 27.93
C HIS A 217 -12.29 -1.33 28.07
N ILE A 218 -13.32 -0.47 28.05
CA ILE A 218 -13.17 0.99 28.09
C ILE A 218 -12.31 1.49 29.26
N ALA A 219 -12.32 0.80 30.40
CA ALA A 219 -11.50 1.15 31.55
C ALA A 219 -9.98 1.00 31.31
N SER A 220 -9.55 0.16 30.36
CA SER A 220 -8.12 0.00 30.00
C SER A 220 -7.65 1.00 28.94
N MET A 221 -8.56 1.64 28.21
CA MET A 221 -8.24 2.57 27.12
C MET A 221 -7.27 3.70 27.52
N PRO A 222 -7.35 4.33 28.72
CA PRO A 222 -6.37 5.33 29.14
C PRO A 222 -4.93 4.81 29.19
N GLY A 223 -4.73 3.53 29.55
CA GLY A 223 -3.42 2.89 29.56
C GLY A 223 -2.84 2.71 28.16
N GLU A 224 -3.69 2.32 27.20
CA GLU A 224 -3.32 2.19 25.78
C GLU A 224 -2.91 3.54 25.18
N LYS A 225 -3.69 4.60 25.46
CA LYS A 225 -3.35 5.98 25.06
C LYS A 225 -2.01 6.43 25.64
N ALA A 226 -1.79 6.19 26.94
CA ALA A 226 -0.55 6.56 27.61
C ALA A 226 0.67 5.81 27.04
N PHE A 227 0.54 4.50 26.79
CA PHE A 227 1.58 3.70 26.14
C PHE A 227 1.93 4.26 24.75
N LEU A 228 0.94 4.46 23.87
CA LEU A 228 1.17 4.98 22.53
C LEU A 228 1.83 6.37 22.56
N ASN A 229 1.38 7.27 23.44
CA ASN A 229 2.01 8.58 23.61
C ASN A 229 3.48 8.44 24.01
N ASN A 230 3.77 7.62 25.02
CA ASN A 230 5.14 7.43 25.51
C ASN A 230 6.04 6.74 24.49
N LEU A 231 5.49 5.81 23.70
CA LEU A 231 6.22 5.16 22.62
C LEU A 231 6.56 6.16 21.51
N MET A 232 5.59 6.97 21.07
CA MET A 232 5.81 8.02 20.07
C MET A 232 6.88 9.04 20.52
N ASP A 233 6.91 9.38 21.80
CA ASP A 233 7.95 10.27 22.34
C ASP A 233 9.32 9.57 22.47
N ALA A 234 9.35 8.25 22.71
CA ALA A 234 10.60 7.49 22.85
C ALA A 234 11.28 7.23 21.50
N VAL A 235 10.52 6.89 20.45
CA VAL A 235 11.09 6.54 19.13
C VAL A 235 11.83 7.70 18.46
N ASP A 236 11.45 8.94 18.78
CA ASP A 236 12.15 10.13 18.29
C ASP A 236 13.56 10.27 18.90
N GLU A 237 13.75 9.83 20.14
CA GLU A 237 15.02 9.94 20.89
C GLU A 237 15.98 8.77 20.65
N VAL A 238 15.46 7.58 20.33
CA VAL A 238 16.29 6.39 20.08
C VAL A 238 16.73 6.34 18.62
N ALA A 239 18.04 6.26 18.40
CA ALA A 239 18.62 6.13 17.07
C ALA A 239 18.17 4.83 16.38
N GLN A 240 18.08 4.86 15.05
CA GLN A 240 17.73 3.69 14.23
C GLN A 240 16.36 3.07 14.54
N VAL A 241 15.45 3.84 15.12
CA VAL A 241 14.05 3.42 15.33
C VAL A 241 13.12 4.18 14.40
N ALA A 242 12.21 3.46 13.75
CA ALA A 242 11.10 4.02 12.98
C ALA A 242 9.78 3.39 13.43
N PHE A 243 8.72 4.19 13.53
CA PHE A 243 7.39 3.77 13.91
C PHE A 243 6.37 4.25 12.89
N VAL A 244 5.66 3.31 12.27
CA VAL A 244 4.60 3.56 11.30
C VAL A 244 3.26 3.15 11.91
N VAL A 245 2.30 4.08 11.90
CA VAL A 245 0.94 3.86 12.39
C VAL A 245 -0.04 4.02 11.24
N VAL A 246 -0.94 3.05 11.09
CA VAL A 246 -2.10 3.11 10.20
C VAL A 246 -3.35 3.36 11.03
N MET A 247 -4.05 4.44 10.70
CA MET A 247 -5.42 4.72 11.15
C MET A 247 -6.22 5.17 9.94
N ILE A 248 -7.43 4.64 9.75
CA ILE A 248 -8.32 5.16 8.72
C ILE A 248 -9.02 6.41 9.29
N ARG A 249 -9.10 7.48 8.49
CA ARG A 249 -9.89 8.66 8.87
C ARG A 249 -11.35 8.29 9.06
N SER A 250 -11.95 8.84 10.10
CA SER A 250 -13.35 8.58 10.45
C SER A 250 -14.35 9.03 9.38
N ASP A 251 -14.05 10.07 8.61
CA ASP A 251 -14.86 10.52 7.47
C ASP A 251 -14.70 9.65 6.21
N LEU A 252 -13.72 8.75 6.22
CA LEU A 252 -13.43 7.81 5.14
C LEU A 252 -13.73 6.36 5.54
N ASP A 253 -14.23 6.13 6.76
CA ASP A 253 -14.71 4.84 7.23
C ASP A 253 -16.24 4.80 7.18
N GLU A 254 -16.78 3.91 6.35
CA GLU A 254 -18.22 3.75 6.16
C GLU A 254 -18.94 3.25 7.41
N ARG A 255 -18.22 2.57 8.32
CA ARG A 255 -18.79 2.02 9.55
C ARG A 255 -18.98 3.10 10.61
N GLY A 256 -18.22 4.19 10.52
CA GLY A 256 -18.10 5.20 11.56
C GLY A 256 -17.48 4.64 12.86
N TYR A 257 -17.13 5.54 13.77
CA TYR A 257 -16.57 5.17 15.07
C TYR A 257 -17.52 5.52 16.22
N THR A 258 -17.40 4.79 17.34
CA THR A 258 -18.01 5.21 18.61
C THR A 258 -17.37 6.51 19.09
N VAL A 259 -18.04 7.21 20.02
CA VAL A 259 -17.51 8.49 20.57
C VAL A 259 -16.15 8.27 21.24
N GLU A 260 -15.99 7.17 21.95
CA GLU A 260 -14.77 6.79 22.64
C GLU A 260 -13.63 6.44 21.67
N ALA A 261 -13.95 5.72 20.58
CA ALA A 261 -12.97 5.42 19.54
C ALA A 261 -12.56 6.67 18.75
N GLU A 262 -13.48 7.61 18.48
CA GLU A 262 -13.15 8.90 17.87
C GLU A 262 -12.27 9.77 18.79
N ASP A 263 -12.55 9.79 20.10
CA ASP A 263 -11.71 10.47 21.09
C ASP A 263 -10.32 9.82 21.19
N PHE A 264 -10.25 8.48 21.11
CA PHE A 264 -8.98 7.77 21.01
C PHE A 264 -8.21 8.17 19.75
N ARG A 265 -8.86 8.15 18.59
CA ARG A 265 -8.26 8.55 17.32
C ARG A 265 -7.73 9.97 17.40
N SER A 266 -8.55 10.92 17.85
CA SER A 266 -8.21 12.33 17.96
C SER A 266 -6.99 12.56 18.87
N TYR A 267 -6.95 11.85 20.01
CA TYR A 267 -5.80 11.88 20.92
C TYR A 267 -4.51 11.42 20.23
N VAL A 268 -4.57 10.29 19.52
CA VAL A 268 -3.40 9.70 18.83
C VAL A 268 -2.98 10.53 17.61
N ALA A 269 -3.94 10.97 16.78
CA ALA A 269 -3.70 11.76 15.57
C ALA A 269 -3.02 13.09 15.89
N THR A 270 -3.45 13.80 16.94
CA THR A 270 -2.82 15.07 17.37
C THR A 270 -1.33 14.91 17.64
N ARG A 271 -0.91 13.74 18.17
CA ARG A 271 0.51 13.45 18.42
C ARG A 271 1.25 13.08 17.16
N LEU A 272 0.65 12.25 16.31
CA LEU A 272 1.21 11.88 15.02
C LEU A 272 1.45 13.09 14.12
N GLU A 273 0.51 14.04 14.08
CA GLU A 273 0.64 15.29 13.31
C GLU A 273 1.74 16.19 13.87
N ARG A 274 1.90 16.24 15.20
CA ARG A 274 2.91 17.09 15.84
C ARG A 274 4.32 16.53 15.71
N ASN A 275 4.49 15.23 15.93
CA ASN A 275 5.81 14.60 16.05
C ASN A 275 6.23 13.91 14.74
N GLY A 276 5.28 13.41 13.95
CA GLY A 276 5.53 12.58 12.77
C GLY A 276 5.36 13.27 11.41
N ILE A 277 5.24 12.45 10.38
CA ILE A 277 4.93 12.83 8.99
C ILE A 277 3.69 12.06 8.53
N THR A 278 2.67 12.77 8.05
CA THR A 278 1.56 12.14 7.35
C THR A 278 1.95 11.81 5.92
N VAL A 279 1.80 10.56 5.52
CA VAL A 279 2.25 10.04 4.22
C VAL A 279 1.06 9.52 3.42
N ALA A 280 1.06 9.86 2.13
CA ALA A 280 0.24 9.22 1.12
C ALA A 280 1.11 8.28 0.28
N VAL A 281 0.79 6.99 0.26
CA VAL A 281 1.56 5.97 -0.47
C VAL A 281 1.29 6.04 -1.97
N THR A 282 0.03 6.28 -2.32
CA THR A 282 -0.43 6.37 -3.71
C THR A 282 -1.12 7.70 -3.98
N GLU A 283 -0.82 8.30 -5.12
CA GLU A 283 -1.52 9.47 -5.64
C GLU A 283 -2.41 9.12 -6.83
N ALA A 284 -3.33 10.03 -7.20
CA ALA A 284 -4.22 9.80 -8.33
C ALA A 284 -3.47 9.62 -9.66
N GLN A 285 -2.30 10.25 -9.82
CA GLN A 285 -1.49 10.16 -11.04
C GLN A 285 -0.81 8.79 -11.22
N ASP A 286 -0.46 8.12 -10.12
CA ASP A 286 0.21 6.80 -10.15
C ASP A 286 -0.72 5.67 -10.61
N PHE A 287 -2.01 5.94 -10.57
CA PHE A 287 -3.06 4.94 -10.62
C PHE A 287 -3.01 4.05 -11.87
N SER A 288 -2.85 4.64 -13.07
CA SER A 288 -2.79 3.86 -14.31
C SER A 288 -1.58 2.92 -14.35
N ALA A 289 -0.44 3.35 -13.80
CA ALA A 289 0.76 2.54 -13.72
C ALA A 289 0.58 1.38 -12.71
N ILE A 290 -0.04 1.64 -11.55
CA ILE A 290 -0.40 0.62 -10.56
C ILE A 290 -1.31 -0.45 -11.17
N ILE A 291 -2.38 -0.05 -11.87
CA ILE A 291 -3.29 -0.99 -12.53
C ILE A 291 -2.51 -1.84 -13.53
N ARG A 292 -1.77 -1.22 -14.46
CA ARG A 292 -1.00 -1.97 -15.47
C ARG A 292 -0.02 -2.96 -14.83
N ARG A 293 0.70 -2.53 -13.80
CA ARG A 293 1.68 -3.34 -13.07
C ARG A 293 1.05 -4.55 -12.39
N ARG A 294 -0.17 -4.39 -11.89
CA ARG A 294 -0.92 -5.45 -11.21
C ARG A 294 -1.59 -6.42 -12.19
N LEU A 295 -1.93 -5.96 -13.39
CA LEU A 295 -2.61 -6.78 -14.39
C LEU A 295 -1.66 -7.61 -15.25
N PHE A 296 -0.56 -7.02 -15.67
CA PHE A 296 0.30 -7.58 -16.69
C PHE A 296 1.71 -7.85 -16.18
N ASP A 297 2.35 -8.85 -16.78
CA ASP A 297 3.80 -8.98 -16.74
C ASP A 297 4.45 -7.76 -17.40
N ARG A 298 5.71 -7.52 -17.06
CA ARG A 298 6.48 -6.44 -17.68
C ARG A 298 6.66 -6.73 -19.16
N ALA A 299 6.29 -5.75 -19.97
CA ALA A 299 6.51 -5.77 -21.41
C ALA A 299 7.38 -4.58 -21.82
N THR A 300 8.32 -4.85 -22.74
CA THR A 300 9.05 -3.82 -23.48
C THR A 300 8.44 -3.65 -24.87
N ASP A 301 8.82 -2.59 -25.57
CA ASP A 301 8.55 -2.42 -27.01
C ASP A 301 7.05 -2.36 -27.37
N LEU A 302 6.25 -1.77 -26.48
CA LEU A 302 4.83 -1.55 -26.71
C LEU A 302 4.60 -0.54 -27.86
N PRO A 303 3.62 -0.77 -28.76
CA PRO A 303 3.41 0.04 -29.97
C PRO A 303 2.73 1.39 -29.71
N ILE A 304 2.91 1.98 -28.52
CA ILE A 304 2.22 3.18 -28.05
C ILE A 304 2.39 4.36 -29.03
N GLN A 305 3.62 4.62 -29.47
CA GLN A 305 3.91 5.74 -30.37
C GLN A 305 3.28 5.55 -31.76
N LEU A 306 3.31 4.31 -32.28
CA LEU A 306 2.71 3.97 -33.57
C LEU A 306 1.19 4.09 -33.50
N LEU A 307 0.56 3.55 -32.46
CA LEU A 307 -0.87 3.64 -32.21
C LEU A 307 -1.32 5.11 -32.09
N ALA A 308 -0.62 5.91 -31.28
CA ALA A 308 -0.90 7.33 -31.12
C ALA A 308 -0.75 8.11 -32.45
N ALA A 309 0.22 7.76 -33.28
CA ALA A 309 0.39 8.37 -34.60
C ALA A 309 -0.76 8.00 -35.55
N GLN A 310 -1.21 6.75 -35.55
CA GLN A 310 -2.34 6.32 -36.38
C GLN A 310 -3.65 7.02 -35.99
N TRP A 311 -3.93 7.14 -34.70
CA TRP A 311 -5.12 7.84 -34.22
C TRP A 311 -5.11 9.32 -34.59
N ARG A 312 -3.94 9.98 -34.50
CA ARG A 312 -3.80 11.37 -34.97
C ARG A 312 -3.97 11.51 -36.47
N ALA A 313 -3.45 10.56 -37.26
CA ALA A 313 -3.60 10.57 -38.71
C ALA A 313 -5.04 10.29 -39.16
N GLY A 314 -5.78 9.47 -38.40
CA GLY A 314 -7.20 9.20 -38.65
C GLY A 314 -8.14 10.35 -38.29
N ALA A 315 -7.71 11.26 -37.43
CA ALA A 315 -8.45 12.48 -37.10
C ALA A 315 -8.23 13.55 -38.18
N ASP A 316 -9.13 13.62 -39.16
CA ASP A 316 -9.12 14.68 -40.16
C ASP A 316 -9.38 16.08 -39.56
N SER A 317 -9.33 17.13 -40.40
CA SER A 317 -9.52 18.51 -39.94
C SER A 317 -10.88 18.74 -39.28
N ALA A 318 -11.94 18.03 -39.72
CA ALA A 318 -13.26 18.16 -39.12
C ALA A 318 -13.28 17.56 -37.70
N TRP A 319 -12.68 16.38 -37.49
CA TRP A 319 -12.54 15.80 -36.16
C TRP A 319 -11.65 16.65 -35.24
N GLN A 320 -10.55 17.18 -35.77
CA GLN A 320 -9.64 18.03 -35.01
C GLN A 320 -10.32 19.33 -34.54
N GLU A 321 -11.03 20.03 -35.43
CA GLU A 321 -11.65 21.32 -35.11
C GLU A 321 -12.98 21.19 -34.38
N GLN A 322 -13.85 20.28 -34.82
CA GLN A 322 -15.24 20.22 -34.35
C GLN A 322 -15.42 19.29 -33.14
N VAL A 323 -14.50 18.35 -32.91
CA VAL A 323 -14.57 17.41 -31.79
C VAL A 323 -13.43 17.64 -30.82
N PHE A 324 -12.19 17.28 -31.17
CA PHE A 324 -11.07 17.30 -30.23
C PHE A 324 -10.71 18.71 -29.75
N GLY A 325 -10.82 19.71 -30.62
CA GLY A 325 -10.62 21.12 -30.27
C GLY A 325 -11.64 21.64 -29.25
N ARG A 326 -12.84 21.06 -29.20
CA ARG A 326 -13.91 21.44 -28.27
C ARG A 326 -13.84 20.73 -26.91
N LEU A 327 -13.14 19.61 -26.81
CA LEU A 327 -13.02 18.82 -25.57
C LEU A 327 -11.98 19.38 -24.57
N GLY A 328 -11.26 20.44 -24.94
CA GLY A 328 -10.27 21.10 -24.09
C GLY A 328 -8.89 20.43 -24.10
N ALA A 329 -7.91 21.06 -23.44
CA ALA A 329 -6.51 20.67 -23.52
C ALA A 329 -6.20 19.26 -22.96
N SER A 330 -6.99 18.78 -22.00
CA SER A 330 -6.80 17.46 -21.38
C SER A 330 -7.27 16.28 -22.24
N ARG A 331 -8.12 16.54 -23.23
CA ARG A 331 -8.76 15.51 -24.09
C ARG A 331 -8.52 15.71 -25.59
N ASN A 332 -7.72 16.70 -25.98
CA ASN A 332 -7.34 16.92 -27.38
C ASN A 332 -6.19 15.97 -27.81
N LEU A 333 -5.81 16.00 -29.09
CA LEU A 333 -4.74 15.16 -29.63
C LEU A 333 -3.32 15.56 -29.22
N ALA A 334 -3.16 16.78 -28.68
CA ALA A 334 -1.88 17.23 -28.14
C ALA A 334 -1.57 16.48 -26.85
N GLY A 335 -0.34 15.98 -26.70
CA GLY A 335 0.05 15.14 -25.56
C GLY A 335 -0.66 13.78 -25.48
N PHE A 336 -1.47 13.39 -26.49
CA PHE A 336 -2.18 12.10 -26.48
C PHE A 336 -1.23 10.91 -26.33
N SER A 337 -0.08 10.93 -27.02
CA SER A 337 0.92 9.85 -26.91
C SER A 337 1.44 9.68 -25.48
N ASP A 338 1.71 10.77 -24.77
CA ASP A 338 2.21 10.72 -23.39
C ASP A 338 1.14 10.18 -22.43
N ARG A 339 -0.11 10.64 -22.59
CA ARG A 339 -1.24 10.12 -21.83
C ARG A 339 -1.52 8.64 -22.15
N LEU A 340 -1.34 8.24 -23.40
CA LEU A 340 -1.48 6.85 -23.81
C LEU A 340 -0.37 5.97 -23.22
N ALA A 341 0.86 6.48 -23.15
CA ALA A 341 1.99 5.74 -22.56
C ALA A 341 1.77 5.37 -21.09
N THR A 342 1.06 6.21 -20.35
CA THR A 342 0.73 5.97 -18.93
C THR A 342 -0.49 5.08 -18.73
N SER A 343 -1.41 5.01 -19.70
CA SER A 343 -2.70 4.31 -19.58
C SER A 343 -2.81 3.01 -20.37
N TYR A 344 -1.95 2.79 -21.38
CA TYR A 344 -1.99 1.62 -22.25
C TYR A 344 -2.01 0.30 -21.44
N PRO A 345 -2.89 -0.67 -21.76
CA PRO A 345 -3.75 -0.74 -22.96
C PRO A 345 -5.14 -0.11 -22.80
N PHE A 346 -5.34 0.70 -21.76
CA PHE A 346 -6.60 1.39 -21.51
C PHE A 346 -6.56 2.80 -22.08
N SER A 347 -7.72 3.32 -22.47
CA SER A 347 -7.79 4.66 -23.02
C SER A 347 -7.52 5.73 -21.95
N PRO A 348 -6.86 6.85 -22.31
CA PRO A 348 -6.68 7.96 -21.39
C PRO A 348 -7.99 8.50 -20.80
N ASP A 349 -9.08 8.45 -21.57
CA ASP A 349 -10.40 8.91 -21.14
C ASP A 349 -11.05 7.96 -20.14
N LEU A 350 -10.91 6.63 -20.32
CA LEU A 350 -11.33 5.66 -19.31
C LEU A 350 -10.55 5.88 -18.01
N MET A 351 -9.24 6.07 -18.08
CA MET A 351 -8.43 6.35 -16.90
C MET A 351 -8.77 7.69 -16.24
N ALA A 352 -9.14 8.71 -17.02
CA ALA A 352 -9.63 9.97 -16.48
C ALA A 352 -10.95 9.77 -15.72
N LEU A 353 -11.90 9.02 -16.28
CA LEU A 353 -13.17 8.67 -15.62
C LEU A 353 -12.95 7.99 -14.28
N VAL A 354 -12.07 6.98 -14.22
CA VAL A 354 -11.79 6.28 -12.96
C VAL A 354 -11.14 7.22 -11.93
N ARG A 355 -10.20 8.06 -12.36
CA ARG A 355 -9.53 9.01 -11.45
C ARG A 355 -10.47 10.10 -10.95
N GLU A 356 -11.34 10.64 -11.79
CA GLU A 356 -12.12 11.84 -11.50
C GLU A 356 -13.50 11.51 -10.90
N ASP A 357 -14.13 10.42 -11.34
CA ASP A 357 -15.52 10.12 -10.99
C ASP A 357 -15.62 8.94 -10.03
N TRP A 358 -14.96 7.81 -10.32
CA TRP A 358 -15.05 6.62 -9.46
C TRP A 358 -14.43 6.87 -8.09
N SER A 359 -13.39 7.71 -8.04
CA SER A 359 -12.72 8.11 -6.80
C SER A 359 -13.58 8.92 -5.84
N ARG A 360 -14.70 9.49 -6.31
CA ARG A 360 -15.59 10.34 -5.51
C ARG A 360 -16.74 9.54 -4.87
N HIS A 361 -16.94 8.29 -5.25
CA HIS A 361 -18.00 7.47 -4.66
C HIS A 361 -17.57 6.92 -3.30
N ALA A 362 -18.38 7.20 -2.28
CA ALA A 362 -18.26 6.56 -0.96
C ALA A 362 -18.36 5.03 -1.13
N GLY A 363 -17.48 4.30 -0.45
CA GLY A 363 -17.42 2.83 -0.51
C GLY A 363 -16.63 2.22 -1.65
N PHE A 364 -16.26 3.02 -2.65
CA PHE A 364 -15.42 2.52 -3.72
C PHE A 364 -13.97 2.40 -3.23
N GLN A 365 -13.50 1.17 -2.99
CA GLN A 365 -12.11 0.88 -2.66
C GLN A 365 -11.23 1.10 -3.90
N ARG A 366 -10.91 2.37 -4.16
CA ARG A 366 -10.38 2.91 -5.42
C ARG A 366 -9.43 1.99 -6.19
N VAL A 367 -8.35 1.55 -5.56
CA VAL A 367 -7.36 0.68 -6.20
C VAL A 367 -7.92 -0.73 -6.40
N ARG A 368 -8.39 -1.37 -5.33
CA ARG A 368 -8.89 -2.75 -5.39
C ARG A 368 -10.02 -2.94 -6.40
N SER A 369 -11.13 -2.21 -6.22
CA SER A 369 -12.32 -2.39 -7.05
C SER A 369 -12.04 -2.10 -8.51
N THR A 370 -11.14 -1.15 -8.80
CA THR A 370 -10.72 -0.90 -10.18
C THR A 370 -9.86 -2.03 -10.72
N VAL A 371 -8.89 -2.54 -9.95
CA VAL A 371 -8.07 -3.67 -10.41
C VAL A 371 -8.96 -4.87 -10.76
N GLU A 372 -9.98 -5.18 -9.94
CA GLU A 372 -10.94 -6.27 -10.21
C GLU A 372 -11.67 -6.05 -11.54
N ILE A 373 -12.26 -4.86 -11.73
CA ILE A 373 -12.99 -4.52 -12.96
C ILE A 373 -12.05 -4.61 -14.18
N PHE A 374 -10.84 -4.08 -14.07
CA PHE A 374 -9.90 -4.00 -15.18
C PHE A 374 -9.29 -5.37 -15.48
N ALA A 375 -9.07 -6.22 -14.48
CA ALA A 375 -8.60 -7.58 -14.67
C ALA A 375 -9.64 -8.44 -15.39
N ALA A 376 -10.91 -8.39 -14.97
CA ALA A 376 -11.99 -9.07 -15.67
C ALA A 376 -12.17 -8.55 -17.11
N THR A 377 -12.07 -7.24 -17.30
CA THR A 377 -12.11 -6.61 -18.63
C THR A 377 -10.96 -7.09 -19.53
N ALA A 378 -9.72 -7.05 -19.03
CA ALA A 378 -8.55 -7.47 -19.78
C ALA A 378 -8.61 -8.96 -20.12
N TYR A 379 -9.02 -9.79 -19.15
CA TYR A 379 -9.21 -11.23 -19.34
C TYR A 379 -10.27 -11.54 -20.40
N HIS A 380 -11.41 -10.86 -20.37
CA HIS A 380 -12.47 -10.99 -21.37
C HIS A 380 -11.93 -10.69 -22.78
N TRP A 381 -11.32 -9.52 -22.98
CA TRP A 381 -10.86 -9.12 -24.32
C TRP A 381 -9.69 -9.94 -24.84
N ILE A 382 -8.80 -10.43 -23.98
CA ILE A 382 -7.74 -11.35 -24.40
C ILE A 382 -8.35 -12.66 -24.91
N ARG A 383 -9.41 -13.17 -24.28
CA ARG A 383 -10.11 -14.38 -24.74
C ARG A 383 -10.82 -14.17 -26.06
N GLU A 384 -11.55 -13.07 -26.23
CA GLU A 384 -12.23 -12.75 -27.49
C GLU A 384 -11.21 -12.61 -28.64
N HIS A 385 -10.10 -11.90 -28.40
CA HIS A 385 -9.01 -11.76 -29.37
C HIS A 385 -8.40 -13.12 -29.74
N THR A 386 -8.12 -13.96 -28.74
CA THR A 386 -7.57 -15.32 -28.95
C THR A 386 -8.54 -16.22 -29.72
N ALA A 387 -9.85 -16.02 -29.56
CA ALA A 387 -10.89 -16.72 -30.32
C ALA A 387 -11.05 -16.21 -31.77
N GLY A 388 -10.32 -15.16 -32.16
CA GLY A 388 -10.43 -14.53 -33.48
C GLY A 388 -11.65 -13.62 -33.62
N HIS A 389 -12.32 -13.28 -32.52
CA HIS A 389 -13.39 -12.29 -32.51
C HIS A 389 -12.81 -10.86 -32.46
N TRP A 390 -13.68 -9.88 -32.67
CA TRP A 390 -13.31 -8.47 -32.53
C TRP A 390 -12.96 -8.16 -31.08
N ALA A 391 -11.83 -7.47 -30.87
CA ALA A 391 -11.41 -6.89 -29.61
C ALA A 391 -10.98 -5.43 -29.85
N PRO A 392 -11.12 -4.54 -28.86
CA PRO A 392 -10.78 -3.13 -29.03
C PRO A 392 -9.26 -2.94 -29.12
N GLU A 393 -8.81 -2.12 -30.09
CA GLU A 393 -7.38 -1.73 -30.21
C GLU A 393 -6.85 -1.00 -28.96
N LEU A 394 -7.77 -0.37 -28.22
CA LEU A 394 -7.55 0.31 -26.95
C LEU A 394 -8.81 0.16 -26.10
N VAL A 395 -8.71 -0.34 -24.87
CA VAL A 395 -9.88 -0.56 -24.01
C VAL A 395 -10.42 0.79 -23.52
N GLY A 396 -11.58 1.19 -24.03
CA GLY A 396 -12.27 2.43 -23.69
C GLY A 396 -13.45 2.24 -22.75
N VAL A 397 -14.18 3.33 -22.51
CA VAL A 397 -15.33 3.36 -21.58
C VAL A 397 -16.45 2.41 -22.03
N GLY A 398 -16.69 2.29 -23.34
CA GLY A 398 -17.71 1.41 -23.91
C GLY A 398 -17.31 -0.07 -23.93
N ASP A 399 -16.05 -0.39 -23.61
CA ASP A 399 -15.49 -1.73 -23.72
C ASP A 399 -15.46 -2.46 -22.37
N LEU A 400 -16.00 -1.87 -21.30
CA LEU A 400 -16.16 -2.59 -20.03
C LEU A 400 -17.27 -3.64 -20.20
N PRO A 401 -17.00 -4.95 -20.05
CA PRO A 401 -18.00 -6.00 -20.24
C PRO A 401 -18.95 -6.00 -19.03
N LEU A 402 -19.94 -5.09 -19.05
CA LEU A 402 -20.86 -4.87 -17.93
C LEU A 402 -21.55 -6.15 -17.42
N PRO A 403 -22.00 -7.11 -18.25
CA PRO A 403 -22.54 -8.36 -17.73
C PRO A 403 -21.54 -9.12 -16.86
N VAL A 404 -20.28 -9.19 -17.29
CA VAL A 404 -19.21 -9.86 -16.54
C VAL A 404 -18.86 -9.08 -15.27
N VAL A 405 -18.71 -7.75 -15.38
CA VAL A 405 -18.33 -6.89 -14.26
C VAL A 405 -19.45 -6.80 -13.21
N VAL A 406 -20.70 -6.66 -13.63
CA VAL A 406 -21.84 -6.51 -12.72
C VAL A 406 -22.22 -7.83 -12.07
N GLU A 407 -22.25 -8.95 -12.81
CA GLU A 407 -22.66 -10.25 -12.27
C GLU A 407 -21.58 -10.96 -11.45
N GLN A 408 -20.30 -10.58 -11.58
CA GLN A 408 -19.19 -11.30 -10.93
C GLN A 408 -18.41 -10.47 -9.91
N ILE A 409 -18.51 -9.13 -9.95
CA ILE A 409 -17.70 -8.23 -9.10
C ILE A 409 -18.58 -7.29 -8.26
N LEU A 410 -19.66 -6.75 -8.83
CA LEU A 410 -20.50 -5.74 -8.16
C LEU A 410 -21.79 -6.29 -7.56
N SER A 411 -22.10 -7.57 -7.76
CA SER A 411 -23.19 -8.31 -7.10
C SER A 411 -22.73 -8.90 -5.77
#